data_AF-A0A935WS90-F1
#
_entry.id   AF-A0A935WS90-F1
#
_cell.length_a   1.000
_cell.length_b   1.000
_cell.length_c   1.000
_cell.angle_alpha   90.00
_cell.angle_beta   90.00
_cell.angle_gamma   90.00
#
_symmetry.space_group_name_H-M   'P 1'
#
loop_
_entity.id
_entity.type
_entity.pdbx_description
1 polymer ?
#
loop_
_entity_poly.entity_id
_entity_poly.type
_entity_poly.pdbx_seq_one_letter_code
_entity_poly.pdbx_strand_id
1 'polypeptide(L)'
;MTVILINRARRMKLFTLAHATYCEVLGSCGCTVVDRRTRRRVAQSLTLAAGARSSELPEAVLKLGDVIRAVASGDLGVERVAPKPKPRASKTERFSVESRRARPRKGSR
;
A
#
# COMPACT_ATOMS: atom_id res chain seq x y z
N MET A 1 -3.04 -2.91 6.08
CA MET A 1 -2.00 -1.86 6.21
C MET A 1 -0.86 -2.20 5.26
N THR A 2 -0.10 -1.19 4.83
CA THR A 2 1.10 -1.40 4.01
C THR A 2 2.35 -1.07 4.81
N VAL A 3 3.45 -1.71 4.44
CA VAL A 3 4.76 -1.51 5.06
C VAL A 3 5.76 -1.11 3.99
N ILE A 4 6.74 -0.32 4.40
CA ILE A 4 7.91 0.03 3.61
C ILE A 4 9.07 -0.74 4.22
N LEU A 5 9.77 -1.49 3.38
CA LEU A 5 11.01 -2.17 3.77
C LEU A 5 12.21 -1.39 3.22
N ILE A 6 13.21 -1.19 4.08
CA ILE A 6 14.43 -0.47 3.76
C ILE A 6 15.60 -1.41 3.97
N ASN A 7 16.28 -1.79 2.89
CA ASN A 7 17.48 -2.61 3.01
C ASN A 7 18.64 -1.73 3.48
N ARG A 8 19.00 -1.84 4.77
CA ARG A 8 20.13 -1.14 5.37
C ARG A 8 21.44 -1.90 5.20
N ALA A 9 21.38 -3.15 4.79
CA ALA A 9 22.58 -3.92 4.48
C ALA A 9 23.25 -3.40 3.21
N ARG A 10 24.59 -3.52 3.15
CA ARG A 10 25.39 -3.19 1.95
C ARG A 10 25.35 -4.26 0.86
N ARG A 11 24.39 -5.18 0.92
CA ARG A 11 24.23 -6.30 -0.02
C ARG A 11 22.77 -6.46 -0.43
N MET A 12 22.55 -7.06 -1.58
CA MET A 12 21.21 -7.45 -2.03
C MET A 12 20.63 -8.49 -1.06
N LYS A 13 19.33 -8.36 -0.77
CA LYS A 13 18.57 -9.38 -0.04
C LYS A 13 17.46 -9.93 -0.92
N LEU A 14 17.32 -11.24 -0.91
CA LEU A 14 16.25 -11.98 -1.56
C LEU A 14 15.43 -12.67 -0.47
N PHE A 15 14.12 -12.48 -0.50
CA PHE A 15 13.19 -13.14 0.41
C PHE A 15 12.21 -13.96 -0.41
N THR A 16 12.08 -15.24 -0.08
CA THR A 16 11.05 -16.09 -0.67
C THR A 16 9.73 -15.86 0.07
N LEU A 17 8.69 -15.47 -0.67
CA LEU A 17 7.33 -15.26 -0.16
C LEU A 17 6.60 -16.59 -0.08
N ALA A 18 7.03 -17.44 0.86
CA ALA A 18 6.56 -18.82 0.99
C ALA A 18 5.04 -18.90 1.13
N HIS A 19 4.41 -19.86 0.44
CA HIS A 19 2.94 -19.96 0.37
C HIS A 19 2.29 -20.09 1.76
N ALA A 20 2.79 -21.02 2.57
CA ALA A 20 2.26 -21.34 3.89
C ALA A 20 2.32 -20.17 4.88
N THR A 21 3.16 -19.17 4.65
CA THR A 21 3.30 -18.03 5.58
C THR A 21 2.80 -16.73 4.96
N TYR A 22 3.12 -16.48 3.70
CA TYR A 22 2.73 -15.24 3.04
C TYR A 22 1.30 -15.27 2.53
N CYS A 23 0.92 -16.29 1.76
CA CYS A 23 -0.41 -16.35 1.14
C CYS A 23 -1.51 -16.61 2.17
N GLU A 24 -1.25 -17.45 3.17
CA GLU A 24 -2.19 -17.69 4.27
C GLU A 24 -2.50 -16.40 5.03
N VAL A 25 -1.48 -15.59 5.32
CA VAL A 25 -1.64 -14.32 6.05
C VAL A 25 -2.28 -13.25 5.19
N LEU A 26 -1.98 -13.24 3.88
CA LEU A 26 -2.60 -12.33 2.93
C LEU A 26 -4.08 -12.68 2.67
N GLY A 27 -4.51 -13.91 2.98
CA GLY A 27 -5.86 -14.42 2.68
C GLY A 27 -6.11 -14.64 1.18
N SER A 28 -5.10 -14.46 0.33
CA SER A 28 -5.17 -14.68 -1.11
C SER A 28 -3.86 -15.27 -1.63
N CYS A 29 -3.96 -16.20 -2.59
CA CYS A 29 -2.81 -16.89 -3.15
C CYS A 29 -2.13 -16.01 -4.21
N GLY A 30 -0.94 -15.48 -3.89
CA GLY A 30 -0.08 -14.75 -4.83
C GLY A 30 0.89 -15.64 -5.63
N CYS A 31 0.88 -16.95 -5.44
CA CYS A 31 1.81 -17.85 -6.13
C CYS A 31 1.53 -17.92 -7.65
N THR A 32 2.59 -18.01 -8.44
CA THR A 32 2.48 -18.20 -9.89
C THR A 32 2.27 -19.68 -10.23
N VAL A 33 1.32 -19.96 -11.12
CA VAL A 33 1.11 -21.31 -11.64
C VAL A 33 2.04 -21.51 -12.82
N VAL A 34 3.04 -22.38 -12.67
CA VAL A 34 4.06 -22.62 -13.71
C VAL A 34 3.60 -23.68 -14.70
N ASP A 35 2.85 -24.67 -14.24
CA ASP A 35 2.34 -25.74 -15.07
C ASP A 35 0.85 -25.97 -14.79
N ARG A 36 0.04 -25.81 -15.84
CA ARG A 36 -1.43 -25.98 -15.76
C ARG A 36 -1.86 -27.43 -15.64
N ARG A 37 -1.06 -28.39 -16.11
CA ARG A 37 -1.38 -29.82 -16.06
C ARG A 37 -1.14 -30.38 -14.65
N THR A 38 -0.01 -30.05 -14.05
CA THR A 38 0.34 -30.49 -12.68
C THR A 38 -0.18 -29.56 -11.59
N ARG A 39 -0.73 -28.40 -11.96
CA ARG A 39 -1.12 -27.30 -11.05
C ARG A 39 0.02 -26.89 -10.10
N ARG A 40 1.28 -27.09 -10.52
CA ARG A 40 2.44 -26.73 -9.72
C ARG A 40 2.52 -25.22 -9.55
N ARG A 41 2.56 -24.77 -8.29
CA ARG A 41 2.67 -23.36 -7.91
C ARG A 41 4.08 -23.05 -7.42
N VAL A 42 4.57 -21.88 -7.78
CA VAL A 42 5.85 -21.36 -7.29
C VAL A 42 5.59 -20.10 -6.46
N ALA A 43 6.22 -20.05 -5.29
CA ALA A 43 6.18 -18.89 -4.42
C ALA A 43 6.86 -17.70 -5.11
N GLN A 44 6.29 -16.52 -4.94
CA GLN A 44 6.94 -15.29 -5.40
C GLN A 44 8.17 -14.96 -4.54
N SER A 45 9.01 -14.08 -5.03
CA SER A 45 10.17 -13.57 -4.30
C SER A 45 10.15 -12.05 -4.26
N LEU A 46 10.71 -11.50 -3.18
CA LEU A 46 10.97 -10.08 -3.03
C LEU A 46 12.48 -9.86 -3.03
N THR A 47 12.96 -9.08 -3.97
CA THR A 47 14.37 -8.70 -4.07
C THR A 47 14.54 -7.25 -3.69
N LEU A 48 15.41 -6.97 -2.73
CA LEU A 48 15.78 -5.63 -2.30
C LEU A 48 17.26 -5.41 -2.60
N ALA A 49 17.57 -4.47 -3.50
CA ALA A 49 18.94 -4.02 -3.72
C ALA A 49 19.53 -3.37 -2.45
N ALA A 50 20.85 -3.27 -2.36
CA ALA A 50 21.52 -2.63 -1.24
C ALA A 50 21.09 -1.15 -1.11
N GLY A 51 20.72 -0.72 0.09
CA GLY A 51 20.23 0.65 0.33
C GLY A 51 18.83 0.95 -0.22
N ALA A 52 18.20 0.02 -0.95
CA ALA A 52 16.93 0.27 -1.61
C ALA A 52 15.76 0.30 -0.63
N ARG A 53 14.74 1.08 -1.01
CA ARG A 53 13.44 1.15 -0.34
C ARG A 53 12.39 0.50 -1.23
N SER A 54 11.54 -0.34 -0.64
CA SER A 54 10.38 -0.92 -1.32
C SER A 54 9.13 -0.54 -0.55
N SER A 55 8.26 0.22 -1.20
CA SER A 55 6.98 0.67 -0.67
C SER A 55 5.84 -0.28 -1.05
N GLU A 56 4.68 -0.08 -0.41
CA GLU A 56 3.42 -0.75 -0.76
C GLU A 56 3.41 -2.27 -0.53
N LEU A 57 4.30 -2.77 0.32
CA LEU A 57 4.33 -4.19 0.66
C LEU A 57 3.22 -4.53 1.67
N PRO A 58 2.56 -5.69 1.54
CA PRO A 58 1.62 -6.15 2.55
C PRO A 58 2.33 -6.44 3.87
N GLU A 59 1.64 -6.19 4.99
CA GLU A 59 2.16 -6.51 6.33
C GLU A 59 2.48 -8.01 6.52
N ALA A 60 1.88 -8.88 5.70
CA ALA A 60 2.20 -10.31 5.65
C ALA A 60 3.69 -10.61 5.47
N VAL A 61 4.44 -9.74 4.79
CA VAL A 61 5.90 -9.89 4.60
C VAL A 61 6.65 -9.92 5.94
N LEU A 62 6.15 -9.21 6.96
CA LEU A 62 6.78 -9.17 8.29
C LEU A 62 6.66 -10.48 9.08
N LYS A 63 5.82 -11.42 8.64
CA LYS A 63 5.69 -12.74 9.28
C LYS A 63 6.66 -13.77 8.71
N LEU A 64 7.39 -13.44 7.65
CA LEU A 64 8.40 -14.32 7.07
C LEU A 64 9.61 -14.42 8.01
N GLY A 65 10.02 -15.64 8.35
CA GLY A 65 11.13 -15.88 9.26
C GLY A 65 12.42 -15.17 8.84
N ASP A 66 12.73 -15.14 7.56
CA ASP A 66 13.92 -14.46 7.04
C ASP A 66 13.83 -12.94 7.16
N VAL A 67 12.63 -12.38 7.00
CA VAL A 67 12.37 -10.95 7.20
C VAL A 67 12.49 -10.62 8.69
N ILE A 68 11.91 -11.41 9.58
CA ILE A 68 12.03 -11.24 11.04
C ILE A 68 13.50 -11.24 11.45
N ARG A 69 14.29 -12.21 10.97
CA ARG A 69 15.73 -12.30 11.24
C ARG A 69 16.48 -11.08 10.70
N ALA A 70 16.15 -10.63 9.49
CA ALA A 70 16.78 -9.46 8.89
C ALA A 70 16.44 -8.15 9.61
N VAL A 71 15.25 -8.03 10.19
CA VAL A 71 14.87 -6.89 11.03
C VAL A 71 15.59 -6.95 12.37
N ALA A 72 15.61 -8.12 13.01
CA ALA A 72 16.28 -8.32 14.29
C ALA A 72 17.80 -8.07 14.21
N SER A 73 18.43 -8.39 13.07
CA SER A 73 19.85 -8.10 12.84
C SER A 73 20.15 -6.65 12.49
N GLY A 74 19.12 -5.80 12.30
CA GLY A 74 19.27 -4.41 11.88
C GLY A 74 19.56 -4.22 10.38
N ASP A 75 19.63 -5.29 9.61
CA ASP A 75 19.85 -5.24 8.16
C ASP A 75 18.64 -4.68 7.41
N LEU A 76 17.44 -4.80 7.98
CA LEU A 76 16.19 -4.39 7.36
C LEU A 76 15.44 -3.41 8.27
N GLY A 77 15.25 -2.19 7.79
CA GLY A 77 14.36 -1.21 8.40
C GLY A 77 12.91 -1.44 7.97
N VAL A 78 11.97 -1.21 8.88
CA VAL A 78 10.53 -1.35 8.63
C VAL A 78 9.85 -0.04 9.02
N GLU A 79 9.09 0.53 8.09
CA GLU A 79 8.19 1.65 8.36
C GLU A 79 6.76 1.20 8.07
N ARG A 80 5.85 1.36 9.04
CA ARG A 80 4.43 0.99 8.88
C ARG A 80 3.65 2.21 8.43
N VAL A 81 2.96 2.12 7.30
CA VAL A 81 2.14 3.20 6.78
C VAL A 81 0.67 2.90 7.12
N ALA A 82 0.14 3.67 8.07
CA ALA A 82 -1.28 3.64 8.37
C ALA A 82 -2.08 4.20 7.17
N PRO A 83 -3.24 3.63 6.81
CA PRO A 83 -4.09 4.21 5.79
C PRO A 83 -4.49 5.62 6.25
N LYS A 84 -4.20 6.64 5.43
CA LYS A 84 -4.57 8.03 5.74
C LYS A 84 -6.08 8.10 6.02
N PRO A 85 -6.52 8.73 7.12
CA PRO A 85 -7.95 8.92 7.34
C PRO A 85 -8.52 9.77 6.20
N LYS A 86 -9.63 9.31 5.60
CA LYS A 86 -10.34 10.06 4.56
C LYS A 86 -10.70 11.45 5.10
N PRO A 87 -10.49 12.54 4.34
CA PRO A 87 -10.93 13.86 4.79
C PRO A 87 -12.44 13.83 5.01
N ARG A 88 -12.89 14.18 6.23
CA ARG A 88 -14.30 14.40 6.52
C ARG A 88 -14.76 15.55 5.63
N ALA A 89 -15.72 15.29 4.74
CA ALA A 89 -16.41 16.34 4.01
C ALA A 89 -17.12 17.24 5.04
N SER A 90 -16.55 18.43 5.28
CA SER A 90 -17.21 19.49 6.03
C SER A 90 -18.44 19.93 5.24
N LYS A 91 -19.63 19.82 5.85
CA LYS A 91 -20.87 20.38 5.31
C LYS A 91 -20.68 21.88 5.14
N THR A 92 -20.58 22.36 3.90
CA THR A 92 -20.66 23.79 3.61
C THR A 92 -22.09 24.25 3.90
N GLU A 93 -22.24 24.99 4.99
CA GLU A 93 -23.43 25.77 5.33
C GLU A 93 -23.86 26.63 4.13
N ARG A 94 -25.12 26.49 3.73
CA ARG A 94 -25.74 27.25 2.64
C ARG A 94 -25.95 28.69 3.09
N PHE A 95 -25.11 29.62 2.65
CA PHE A 95 -25.46 31.03 2.71
C PHE A 95 -26.48 31.34 1.62
N SER A 96 -27.72 31.59 2.07
CA SER A 96 -28.83 32.09 1.26
C SER A 96 -28.51 33.50 0.79
N VAL A 97 -28.25 33.69 -0.51
CA VAL A 97 -28.14 35.02 -1.11
C VAL A 97 -29.52 35.43 -1.59
N GLU A 98 -30.16 36.25 -0.76
CA GLU A 98 -31.38 36.99 -1.04
C GLU A 98 -31.25 37.75 -2.37
N SER A 99 -31.94 37.24 -3.39
CA SER A 99 -31.93 37.80 -4.74
C SER A 99 -32.77 39.08 -4.78
N ARG A 100 -32.12 40.25 -4.64
CA ARG A 100 -32.74 41.54 -4.96
C ARG A 100 -32.90 41.66 -6.48
N ARG A 101 -34.12 41.44 -6.97
CA ARG A 101 -34.56 41.91 -8.30
C ARG A 101 -35.93 42.57 -8.19
N ALA A 102 -35.97 43.89 -8.27
CA ALA A 102 -37.13 44.59 -8.82
C ALA A 102 -36.65 45.83 -9.60
N ARG A 103 -37.15 45.90 -10.84
CA ARG A 103 -36.83 46.76 -11.98
C ARG A 103 -37.44 48.18 -11.81
N PRO A 104 -37.12 49.14 -12.69
CA PRO A 104 -38.13 49.42 -13.73
C PRO A 104 -37.57 49.68 -15.13
N ARG A 105 -38.49 49.47 -16.09
CA ARG A 105 -38.43 49.77 -17.54
C ARG A 105 -38.33 51.31 -17.73
N LYS A 106 -37.88 51.89 -18.84
CA LYS A 106 -38.41 51.78 -20.21
C LYS A 106 -37.62 52.81 -21.04
N GLY A 107 -37.13 52.45 -22.23
CA GLY A 107 -36.66 53.44 -23.22
C GLY A 107 -37.82 53.99 -24.04
N SER A 108 -37.73 55.26 -24.43
CA SER A 108 -38.32 55.80 -25.67
C SER A 108 -38.15 57.33 -25.73
N ARG A 109 -37.19 57.82 -26.54
CA ARG A 109 -37.41 58.75 -27.65
C ARG A 109 -36.12 59.00 -28.41
#